data_AF-A0A2K3LGF1-F1
#
_entry.id   AF-A0A2K3LGF1-F1
#
_cell.length_a   1.000
_cell.length_b   1.000
_cell.length_c   1.000
_cell.angle_alpha   90.00
_cell.angle_beta   90.00
_cell.angle_gamma   90.00
#
_symmetry.space_group_name_H-M   'P 1'
#
loop_
_entity.id
_entity.type
_entity.pdbx_description
1 polymer ?
#
loop_
_entity_poly.entity_id
_entity_poly.type
_entity_poly.pdbx_seq_one_letter_code
_entity_poly.pdbx_strand_id
1 'polypeptide(L)' 'AMQAALGNSKDYTLKQYLIFANKLQEKAKELSSEEASFTPSDVERALWSCAIGKSSAPQSNKDPKTNPSKSSKRKRKP' A
#
# COMPACT_ATOMS: atom_id res chain seq x y z
N ALA A 1 -17.77 15.77 12.07
CA ALA A 1 -17.17 16.07 10.76
C ALA A 1 -15.90 15.22 10.62
N MET A 2 -15.76 14.43 9.56
CA MET A 2 -14.58 13.57 9.36
C MET A 2 -13.39 14.42 8.93
N GLN A 3 -12.55 14.75 9.91
CA GLN A 3 -11.28 15.42 9.73
C GLN A 3 -10.20 14.38 10.06
N ALA A 4 -9.66 13.72 9.04
CA ALA A 4 -8.56 12.78 9.19
C ALA A 4 -7.56 12.93 8.04
N ALA A 5 -6.35 13.38 8.41
CA ALA A 5 -5.11 13.46 7.62
C ALA A 5 -5.09 14.41 6.40
N LEU A 6 -5.11 15.72 6.66
CA LEU A 6 -4.63 16.76 5.75
C LEU A 6 -3.09 16.74 5.69
N GLY A 7 -2.51 15.83 4.90
CA GLY A 7 -1.08 15.80 4.58
C GLY A 7 -0.73 16.18 3.14
N ASN A 8 -1.73 16.23 2.25
CA ASN A 8 -1.61 16.73 0.89
C ASN A 8 -3.03 16.93 0.35
N SER A 9 -3.66 18.08 0.64
CA SER A 9 -4.87 18.49 -0.09
C SER A 9 -4.45 18.79 -1.52
N LYS A 10 -4.40 17.77 -2.36
CA LYS A 10 -4.27 17.97 -3.79
C LYS A 10 -5.57 18.58 -4.25
N ASP A 11 -5.54 19.86 -4.55
CA ASP A 11 -6.66 20.53 -5.19
C ASP A 11 -6.78 19.96 -6.60
N TYR A 12 -7.74 19.06 -6.76
CA TYR A 12 -8.07 18.48 -8.05
C TYR A 12 -9.21 19.27 -8.67
N THR A 13 -8.99 19.80 -9.88
CA THR A 13 -10.12 20.19 -10.72
C THR A 13 -10.94 18.96 -11.08
N LEU A 14 -12.24 19.14 -11.37
CA LEU A 14 -13.13 18.04 -11.73
C LEU A 14 -12.56 17.17 -12.87
N LYS A 15 -11.98 17.79 -13.90
CA LYS A 15 -11.34 17.09 -15.02
C LYS A 15 -10.19 16.19 -14.55
N GLN A 16 -9.35 16.69 -13.64
CA GLN A 16 -8.22 15.92 -13.11
C GLN A 16 -8.69 14.75 -12.25
N TYR A 17 -9.74 14.94 -11.44
CA TYR A 17 -10.31 13.87 -10.64
C TYR A 17 -10.90 12.76 -11.52
N LEU A 18 -11.62 13.11 -12.58
CA LEU A 18 -12.18 12.14 -13.52
C LEU A 18 -11.08 11.33 -14.23
N ILE A 19 -10.00 11.98 -14.66
CA ILE A 19 -8.84 11.29 -15.26
C ILE A 19 -8.19 10.33 -14.24
N PHE A 20 -8.05 10.77 -12.99
CA PHE A 20 -7.50 9.93 -11.92
C PHE A 20 -8.38 8.72 -11.62
N ALA A 21 -9.69 8.93 -11.48
CA ALA A 21 -10.66 7.86 -11.23
C ALA A 21 -10.65 6.81 -12.36
N ASN A 22 -10.57 7.25 -13.62
CA ASN A 22 -10.46 6.34 -14.76
C ASN A 22 -9.19 5.49 -14.70
N LYS A 23 -8.03 6.11 -14.40
CA LYS A 23 -6.77 5.37 -14.24
C LYS A 23 -6.83 4.38 -13.08
N LEU A 24 -7.43 4.77 -11.96
CA LEU A 24 -7.61 3.90 -10.81
C LEU A 24 -8.49 2.69 -11.16
N GLN A 25 -9.57 2.91 -11.89
CA GLN A 25 -10.47 1.86 -12.33
C GLN A 25 -9.80 0.90 -13.32
N GLU A 26 -9.00 1.42 -14.26
CA GLU A 26 -8.22 0.60 -15.20
C GLU A 26 -7.27 -0.34 -14.43
N LYS A 27 -6.54 0.19 -13.44
CA LYS A 27 -5.66 -0.61 -12.58
C LYS A 27 -6.41 -1.63 -11.74
N ALA A 28 -7.60 -1.28 -11.23
CA ALA A 28 -8.44 -2.22 -10.51
C ALA A 28 -8.89 -3.39 -11.40
N LYS A 29 -9.21 -3.12 -12.67
CA LYS A 29 -9.56 -4.16 -13.65
C LYS A 29 -8.36 -5.05 -14.00
N GLU A 30 -7.18 -4.47 -14.20
CA GLU A 30 -5.94 -5.23 -14.44
C GLU A 30 -5.61 -6.20 -13.28
N LEU A 31 -5.88 -5.79 -12.04
CA LEU A 31 -5.61 -6.57 -10.83
C LEU A 31 -6.77 -7.49 -10.44
N SER A 32 -7.93 -7.33 -11.07
CA SER A 32 -9.10 -8.17 -10.83
C SER A 32 -8.83 -9.55 -11.41
N SER A 33 -8.72 -10.55 -10.54
CA SER A 33 -8.74 -11.95 -10.95
C SER A 33 -10.19 -12.45 -10.99
N GLU A 34 -10.58 -13.15 -12.05
CA GLU A 34 -11.93 -13.71 -12.26
C GLU A 34 -12.39 -14.60 -11.09
N GLU A 35 -11.45 -15.15 -10.33
CA GLU A 35 -11.70 -16.15 -9.30
C GLU A 35 -11.89 -15.55 -7.90
N ALA A 36 -11.66 -14.25 -7.72
CA ALA A 36 -11.73 -13.58 -6.42
C ALA A 36 -12.91 -12.60 -6.36
N SER A 37 -13.98 -13.00 -5.67
CA SER A 37 -15.02 -12.06 -5.24
C SER A 37 -14.62 -11.42 -3.92
N PHE A 38 -14.59 -10.10 -3.87
CA PHE A 38 -14.32 -9.35 -2.63
C PHE A 38 -15.64 -8.95 -1.99
N THR A 39 -15.82 -9.31 -0.71
CA THR A 39 -16.92 -8.77 0.08
C THR A 39 -16.59 -7.35 0.54
N PRO A 40 -17.59 -6.51 0.84
CA PRO A 40 -17.33 -5.19 1.44
C PRO A 40 -16.43 -5.24 2.67
N SER A 41 -16.57 -6.29 3.49
CA SER A 41 -15.74 -6.53 4.68
C SER A 41 -14.28 -6.85 4.33
N ASP A 42 -14.00 -7.51 3.20
CA ASP A 42 -12.62 -7.74 2.74
C ASP A 42 -11.94 -6.44 2.36
N VAL A 43 -12.66 -5.57 1.66
CA VAL A 43 -12.18 -4.23 1.28
C VAL A 43 -11.93 -3.40 2.54
N GLU A 44 -12.86 -3.41 3.48
CA GLU A 44 -12.72 -2.70 4.76
C GLU A 44 -11.49 -3.17 5.54
N ARG A 45 -11.32 -4.49 5.72
CA ARG A 45 -10.15 -5.05 6.43
C ARG A 45 -8.84 -4.70 5.73
N ALA A 46 -8.79 -4.79 4.40
CA ALA A 46 -7.61 -4.42 3.64
C ALA A 46 -7.28 -2.92 3.76
N LEU A 47 -8.30 -2.07 3.73
CA LEU A 47 -8.16 -0.62 3.90
C LEU A 47 -7.61 -0.27 5.29
N TRP A 48 -8.22 -0.80 6.35
CA TRP A 48 -7.75 -0.57 7.73
C TRP A 48 -6.34 -1.13 7.95
N SER A 49 -6.04 -2.32 7.41
CA SER A 49 -4.69 -2.91 7.49
C SER A 49 -3.64 -2.05 6.77
N CYS A 50 -3.96 -1.53 5.59
CA CYS A 50 -3.08 -0.64 4.82
C CYS A 50 -2.84 0.69 5.55
N ALA A 51 -3.89 1.28 6.13
CA ALA A 51 -3.81 2.53 6.87
C ALA A 51 -2.93 2.38 8.13
N ILE A 52 -3.15 1.32 8.91
CA ILE A 52 -2.39 1.05 10.13
C ILE A 52 -0.93 0.70 9.80
N GLY A 53 -0.70 -0.18 8.81
CA GLY A 53 0.64 -0.58 8.40
C GLY A 53 1.51 0.59 7.90
N LYS A 54 0.91 1.62 7.29
CA LYS A 54 1.63 2.84 6.90
C LYS A 54 1.99 3.75 8.06
N SER A 55 1.23 3.70 9.15
CA SER A 55 1.49 4.51 10.35
C SER A 55 2.55 3.91 11.28
N SER A 56 2.81 2.59 11.19
CA SER A 56 3.69 1.87 12.11
C SER A 56 4.87 1.13 11.45
N ALA A 57 4.92 1.02 10.12
CA ALA A 57 6.08 0.41 9.46
C ALA A 57 7.28 1.36 9.50
N PRO A 58 8.46 0.92 10.00
CA PRO A 58 9.70 1.60 9.70
C PRO A 58 9.81 1.65 8.17
N GLN A 59 9.95 2.85 7.59
CA GLN A 59 10.37 3.00 6.21
C GLN A 59 11.68 2.20 6.07
N SER A 60 11.63 0.97 5.58
CA SER A 60 12.85 0.27 5.19
C SER A 60 13.33 1.02 3.95
N ASN A 61 14.19 2.01 4.14
CA ASN A 61 15.03 2.55 3.10
C ASN A 61 15.81 1.37 2.51
N LYS A 62 15.25 0.76 1.46
CA LYS A 62 16.02 -0.10 0.58
C LYS A 62 16.69 0.82 -0.43
N ASP A 63 17.75 1.47 0.01
CA ASP A 63 18.80 1.90 -0.90
C ASP A 63 19.35 0.66 -1.61
N PRO A 64 19.29 0.55 -2.94
CA PRO A 64 19.98 -0.52 -3.64
C PRO A 64 21.43 -0.09 -3.84
N LYS A 65 22.28 -0.33 -2.83
CA LYS A 65 23.73 -0.38 -3.03
C LYS A 65 24.27 -1.77 -2.71
N THR A 66 24.33 -2.57 -3.77
CA THR A 66 25.50 -3.38 -4.15
C THR A 66 26.06 -4.37 -3.11
N ASN A 67 25.58 -5.62 -3.19
CA ASN A 67 26.36 -6.88 -3.25
C ASN A 67 27.21 -7.35 -2.01
N PRO A 68 27.57 -8.65 -1.92
CA PRO A 68 27.13 -9.51 -0.81
C PRO A 68 28.28 -10.03 0.08
N SER A 69 27.91 -10.85 1.07
CA SER A 69 28.73 -11.71 1.94
C SER A 69 29.11 -11.16 3.32
N LYS A 70 28.53 -11.76 4.37
CA LYS A 70 29.28 -12.59 5.32
C LYS A 70 28.35 -13.30 6.29
N SER A 71 28.72 -14.53 6.57
CA SER A 71 28.05 -15.54 7.37
C SER A 71 27.87 -15.12 8.83
N SER A 72 26.62 -15.15 9.33
CA SER A 72 26.36 -15.13 10.77
C SER A 72 25.92 -16.51 11.24
N LYS A 73 26.88 -17.21 11.83
CA LYS A 73 26.85 -18.57 12.32
C LYS A 73 25.97 -18.62 13.59
N ARG A 74 24.71 -19.07 13.51
CA ARG A 74 23.90 -19.39 14.71
C ARG A 74 24.46 -20.64 15.39
N LYS A 75 25.23 -20.46 16.46
CA LYS A 75 25.48 -21.49 17.46
C LYS A 75 24.29 -21.51 18.42
N ARG A 76 23.50 -22.59 18.42
CA ARG A 76 22.64 -22.94 19.56
C ARG A 76 23.53 -23.66 20.59
N LYS A 77 23.45 -23.28 21.86
CA LYS A 77 24.00 -24.08 22.96
C LYS A 77 22.89 -24.99 23.53
N PRO A 78 23.25 -26.18 24.03
CA PRO A 78 22.34 -27.05 24.78
C PRO A 78 21.97 -26.43 26.12
#